data_AF-A0A512NNK6-F1
#
_entry.id   AF-A0A512NNK6-F1
#
_cell.length_a   1.000
_cell.length_b   1.000
_cell.length_c   1.000
_cell.angle_alpha   90.00
_cell.angle_beta   90.00
_cell.angle_gamma   90.00
#
_symmetry.space_group_name_H-M   'P 1'
#
loop_
_entity.id
_entity.type
_entity.pdbx_description
1 polymer ?
#
loop_
_entity_poly.entity_id
_entity_poly.type
_entity_poly.pdbx_seq_one_letter_code
_entity_poly.pdbx_strand_id
1 'polypeptide(L)'
;MSLSVTDERPLKRTRATKKKRRTQAQRTQETRTRILDAAVEVLRKKGYAHFRTADVAKAAGVSRGAQLHHFKTKEKLVYATMEHVFHNVLTTSQVRARTLKRGRIRWSV
;
A
#
# COMPACT_ATOMS: atom_id res chain seq x y z
N MET A 1 -65.24 6.69 14.45
CA MET A 1 -64.34 5.94 13.56
C MET A 1 -62.95 6.56 13.61
N SER A 2 -61.93 5.74 13.89
CA SER A 2 -60.44 5.85 13.74
C SER A 2 -59.81 7.25 13.66
N LEU A 3 -58.99 7.73 14.62
CA LEU A 3 -57.64 7.27 15.00
C LEU A 3 -56.76 6.86 13.81
N SER A 4 -55.85 7.72 13.39
CA SER A 4 -54.41 7.54 13.67
C SER A 4 -53.61 8.67 13.05
N VAL A 5 -53.00 9.44 13.94
CA VAL A 5 -51.77 10.20 13.73
C VAL A 5 -50.80 9.34 12.94
N THR A 6 -50.42 9.77 11.74
CA THR A 6 -49.31 9.18 10.99
C THR A 6 -48.02 9.59 11.68
N ASP A 7 -47.53 8.70 12.54
CA ASP A 7 -46.19 8.71 13.13
C ASP A 7 -45.16 8.49 12.01
N GLU A 8 -44.78 9.58 11.34
CA GLU A 8 -43.62 9.64 10.43
C GLU A 8 -42.35 9.53 11.27
N ARG A 9 -42.05 8.29 11.70
CA ARG A 9 -40.79 7.93 12.39
C ARG A 9 -39.62 8.40 11.52
N PRO A 10 -38.67 9.18 12.06
CA PRO A 10 -37.50 9.56 11.29
C PRO A 10 -36.66 8.31 10.98
N LEU A 11 -36.32 8.16 9.69
CA LEU A 11 -35.42 7.14 9.16
C LEU A 11 -34.16 7.03 10.03
N LYS A 12 -33.90 5.81 10.52
CA LYS A 12 -32.69 5.43 11.27
C LYS A 12 -31.45 5.95 10.56
N ARG A 13 -30.77 6.94 11.15
CA ARG A 13 -29.41 7.34 10.79
C ARG A 13 -28.51 6.10 10.84
N THR A 14 -28.10 5.61 9.68
CA THR A 14 -27.11 4.56 9.52
C THR A 14 -25.88 4.97 10.32
N ARG A 15 -25.58 4.19 11.36
CA ARG A 15 -24.48 4.46 12.29
C ARG A 15 -23.17 4.34 11.51
N ALA A 16 -22.64 5.48 11.07
CA ALA A 16 -21.35 5.55 10.40
C ALA A 16 -20.32 4.80 11.26
N THR A 17 -19.75 3.74 10.70
CA THR A 17 -18.73 2.94 11.39
C THR A 17 -17.53 3.86 11.62
N LYS A 18 -17.29 4.21 12.89
CA LYS A 18 -16.23 5.14 13.31
C LYS A 18 -14.89 4.52 12.91
N LYS A 19 -14.32 4.96 11.77
CA LYS A 19 -13.05 4.48 11.22
C LYS A 19 -11.99 4.52 12.33
N LYS A 20 -11.50 3.36 12.78
CA LYS A 20 -10.53 3.25 13.88
C LYS A 20 -9.35 4.18 13.59
N ARG A 21 -9.09 5.15 14.47
CA ARG A 21 -8.01 6.13 14.28
C ARG A 21 -6.68 5.37 14.12
N ARG A 22 -6.01 5.57 13.00
CA ARG A 22 -4.71 4.94 12.73
C ARG A 22 -3.68 5.42 13.75
N THR A 23 -2.85 4.51 14.24
CA THR A 23 -1.75 4.84 15.16
C THR A 23 -0.63 5.57 14.43
N GLN A 24 0.25 6.24 15.19
CA GLN A 24 1.42 6.89 14.61
C GLN A 24 2.32 5.88 13.90
N ALA A 25 2.54 4.69 14.48
CA ALA A 25 3.31 3.61 13.86
C ALA A 25 2.73 3.19 12.50
N GLN A 26 1.40 3.07 12.38
CA GLN A 26 0.75 2.75 11.11
C GLN A 26 0.96 3.83 10.04
N ARG A 27 0.88 5.11 10.42
CA ARG A 27 1.14 6.22 9.51
C ARG A 27 2.59 6.28 9.05
N THR A 28 3.52 6.04 9.97
CA THR A 28 4.96 5.93 9.68
C THR A 28 5.21 4.81 8.67
N GLN A 29 4.61 3.63 8.87
CA GLN A 29 4.77 2.51 7.96
C GLN A 29 4.15 2.78 6.59
N GLU A 30 2.93 3.32 6.54
CA GLU A 30 2.25 3.69 5.28
C GLU A 30 3.05 4.73 4.49
N THR A 31 3.69 5.67 5.18
CA THR A 31 4.57 6.67 4.56
C THR A 31 5.85 6.02 4.02
N ARG A 32 6.47 5.11 4.79
CA ARG A 32 7.63 4.35 4.33
C ARG A 32 7.32 3.55 3.07
N THR A 33 6.19 2.84 3.02
CA THR A 33 5.76 2.07 1.85
C THR A 33 5.56 2.96 0.62
N ARG A 34 4.86 4.10 0.76
CA ARG A 34 4.67 5.06 -0.35
C ARG A 34 6.00 5.57 -0.92
N ILE A 35 6.98 5.84 -0.05
CA ILE A 35 8.32 6.26 -0.48
C ILE A 35 9.01 5.16 -1.29
N LEU A 36 8.92 3.90 -0.84
CA LEU A 36 9.53 2.77 -1.53
C LEU A 36 8.88 2.50 -2.88
N ASP A 37 7.55 2.52 -2.96
CA ASP A 37 6.82 2.34 -4.23
C ASP A 37 7.16 3.44 -5.24
N ALA A 38 7.24 4.70 -4.79
CA ALA A 38 7.68 5.81 -5.61
C ALA A 38 9.15 5.66 -6.06
N ALA A 39 10.03 5.14 -5.19
CA ALA A 39 11.43 4.91 -5.54
C ALA A 39 11.57 3.83 -6.62
N VAL A 40 10.76 2.76 -6.57
CA VAL A 40 10.70 1.75 -7.63
C VAL A 40 10.37 2.44 -8.96
N GLU A 41 9.33 3.27 -8.99
CA GLU A 41 8.90 3.90 -10.24
C GLU A 41 9.93 4.90 -10.78
N VAL A 42 10.59 5.67 -9.90
CA VAL A 42 11.65 6.59 -10.31
C VAL A 42 12.87 5.82 -10.86
N LEU A 43 13.28 4.73 -10.20
CA LEU A 43 14.36 3.87 -10.71
C LEU A 43 13.99 3.26 -12.07
N ARG A 44 12.75 2.77 -12.21
CA ARG A 44 12.25 2.17 -13.45
C ARG A 44 12.26 3.16 -14.61
N LYS A 45 11.87 4.42 -14.37
CA LYS A 45 11.80 5.46 -15.41
C LYS A 45 13.15 6.10 -15.74
N LYS A 46 13.99 6.35 -14.73
CA LYS A 46 15.18 7.21 -14.87
C LYS A 46 16.51 6.46 -14.72
N GLY A 47 16.49 5.22 -14.24
CA GLY A 47 17.69 4.49 -13.87
C GLY A 47 18.40 5.07 -12.64
N TYR A 48 19.46 4.39 -12.19
CA TYR A 48 20.21 4.77 -11.00
C TYR A 48 20.97 6.10 -11.15
N ALA A 49 21.57 6.36 -12.32
CA ALA A 49 22.37 7.56 -12.56
C ALA A 49 21.55 8.84 -12.34
N HIS A 50 20.30 8.88 -12.80
CA HIS A 50 19.40 10.02 -12.67
C HIS A 50 18.42 9.90 -11.49
N PHE A 51 18.59 8.90 -10.63
CA PHE A 51 17.79 8.76 -9.42
C PHE A 51 18.14 9.84 -8.40
N ARG A 52 17.14 10.65 -8.02
CA ARG A 52 17.24 11.71 -7.00
C ARG A 52 16.21 11.48 -5.90
N THR A 53 16.64 11.56 -4.66
CA THR A 53 15.76 11.44 -3.47
C THR A 53 14.61 12.45 -3.52
N ALA A 54 14.88 13.69 -3.91
CA ALA A 54 13.85 14.72 -4.04
C ALA A 54 12.72 14.35 -5.04
N ASP A 55 13.05 13.67 -6.14
CA ASP A 55 12.05 13.20 -7.10
C ASP A 55 11.15 12.14 -6.48
N VAL A 56 11.71 11.28 -5.63
CA VAL A 56 10.97 10.26 -4.88
C VAL A 56 10.03 10.90 -3.87
N ALA A 57 10.48 11.87 -3.08
CA ALA A 57 9.59 12.59 -2.15
C ALA A 57 8.39 13.21 -2.87
N LYS A 58 8.66 13.87 -4.02
CA LYS A 58 7.60 14.45 -4.86
C LYS A 58 6.64 13.38 -5.37
N ALA A 59 7.16 12.28 -5.92
CA ALA A 59 6.34 11.19 -6.45
C ALA A 59 5.52 10.47 -5.36
N ALA A 60 6.06 10.35 -4.14
CA ALA A 60 5.36 9.76 -3.00
C ALA A 60 4.33 10.69 -2.34
N GLY A 61 4.31 11.97 -2.72
CA GLY A 61 3.43 12.98 -2.10
C GLY A 61 3.79 13.26 -0.64
N VAL A 62 5.09 13.25 -0.31
CA VAL A 62 5.59 13.51 1.05
C VAL A 62 6.57 14.68 1.07
N SER A 63 6.74 15.31 2.23
CA SER A 63 7.75 16.35 2.38
C SER A 63 9.17 15.77 2.34
N ARG A 64 10.15 16.59 1.95
CA ARG A 64 11.57 16.21 1.97
C ARG A 64 12.02 15.80 3.37
N GLY A 65 11.57 16.50 4.41
CA GLY A 65 11.88 16.16 5.81
C GLY A 65 11.30 14.81 6.23
N ALA A 66 10.07 14.50 5.85
CA ALA A 66 9.46 13.19 6.10
C ALA A 66 10.24 12.07 5.39
N GLN A 67 10.64 12.28 4.13
CA GLN A 67 11.46 11.30 3.42
C GLN A 67 12.83 11.09 4.09
N LEU A 68 13.52 12.17 4.49
CA LEU A 68 14.83 12.09 5.15
C LEU A 68 14.76 11.41 6.52
N HIS A 69 13.64 11.53 7.23
CA HIS A 69 13.39 10.80 8.47
C HIS A 69 13.41 9.27 8.23
N HIS A 70 12.89 8.80 7.10
CA HIS A 70 12.92 7.39 6.73
C HIS A 70 14.25 6.97 6.08
N PHE A 71 14.76 7.76 5.14
CA PHE A 71 15.93 7.44 4.33
C PHE A 71 16.81 8.67 4.15
N LYS A 72 17.90 8.73 4.93
CA LYS A 72 18.83 9.88 4.97
C LYS A 72 19.67 10.03 3.70
N THR A 73 19.95 8.95 2.98
CA THR A 73 20.82 8.95 1.79
C THR A 73 20.19 8.24 0.61
N LYS A 74 20.71 8.52 -0.58
CA LYS A 74 20.30 7.86 -1.84
C LYS A 74 20.53 6.35 -1.76
N GLU A 75 21.69 5.94 -1.26
CA GLU A 75 22.12 4.55 -1.16
C GLU A 75 21.18 3.76 -0.23
N LYS A 76 20.86 4.32 0.95
CA LYS A 76 19.92 3.68 1.89
C LYS A 76 18.52 3.53 1.29
N LEU A 77 18.06 4.53 0.56
CA LEU A 77 16.77 4.45 -0.12
C LEU A 77 16.78 3.38 -1.21
N VAL A 78 17.81 3.36 -2.06
CA VAL A 78 17.92 2.39 -3.16
C VAL A 78 18.03 0.97 -2.62
N TYR A 79 18.89 0.74 -1.61
CA TYR A 79 19.03 -0.58 -0.97
C TYR A 79 17.70 -1.08 -0.41
N ALA A 80 17.00 -0.25 0.38
CA ALA A 80 15.69 -0.62 0.93
C ALA A 80 14.62 -0.81 -0.16
N THR A 81 14.73 -0.10 -1.28
CA THR A 81 13.85 -0.27 -2.44
C THR A 81 14.08 -1.63 -3.09
N MET A 82 15.33 -2.08 -3.21
CA MET A 82 15.64 -3.42 -3.71
C MET A 82 15.07 -4.50 -2.78
N GLU A 83 15.28 -4.36 -1.46
CA GLU A 83 14.69 -5.28 -0.47
C GLU A 83 13.15 -5.35 -0.58
N HIS A 84 12.49 -4.19 -0.74
CA HIS A 84 11.04 -4.11 -0.93
C HIS A 84 10.57 -4.86 -2.18
N VAL A 85 11.28 -4.70 -3.30
CA VAL A 85 10.97 -5.41 -4.55
C VAL A 85 11.16 -6.92 -4.37
N PHE A 86 12.29 -7.36 -3.80
CA PHE A 86 12.55 -8.79 -3.58
C PHE A 86 11.50 -9.44 -2.68
N HIS A 87 11.12 -8.76 -1.59
CA HIS A 87 10.08 -9.24 -0.68
C HIS A 87 8.72 -9.41 -1.39
N ASN A 88 8.34 -8.46 -2.26
CA ASN A 88 7.09 -8.52 -3.01
C ASN A 88 7.08 -9.67 -4.03
N VAL A 89 8.21 -9.92 -4.71
CA VAL A 89 8.35 -11.01 -5.68
C VAL A 89 8.27 -12.38 -4.98
N LEU A 90 8.97 -12.55 -3.86
CA LEU A 90 8.93 -13.80 -3.08
C LEU A 90 7.53 -14.09 -2.51
N THR A 91 6.81 -13.06 -2.08
CA THR A 91 5.44 -13.18 -1.57
C THR A 91 4.46 -13.53 -2.69
N THR A 92 4.58 -12.88 -3.85
CA THR A 92 3.70 -13.12 -5.02
C THR A 92 3.90 -14.52 -5.62
N SER A 93 5.13 -15.03 -5.57
CA SER A 93 5.48 -16.35 -6.11
C SER A 93 4.73 -17.50 -5.41
N GLN A 94 4.44 -17.36 -4.11
CA GLN A 94 3.66 -18.35 -3.36
C GLN A 94 2.18 -18.39 -3.75
N VAL A 95 1.62 -17.25 -4.19
CA VAL A 95 0.20 -17.16 -4.56
C VAL A 95 -0.06 -17.83 -5.93
N ARG A 96 0.90 -17.75 -6.87
CA ARG A 96 0.80 -18.43 -8.17
C ARG A 96 1.11 -19.93 -8.11
N ALA A 97 1.98 -20.36 -7.20
CA ALA A 97 2.27 -21.77 -6.99
C ALA A 97 1.06 -22.54 -6.39
N ARG A 98 0.22 -21.89 -5.59
CA ARG A 98 -0.99 -22.51 -5.00
C ARG A 98 -2.10 -22.76 -6.01
N THR A 99 -2.17 -22.00 -7.09
CA THR A 99 -3.16 -22.22 -8.18
C THR A 99 -2.82 -23.42 -9.06
N LEU A 100 -1.55 -23.82 -9.15
CA LEU A 100 -1.13 -24.96 -9.98
C LEU A 100 -1.39 -26.33 -9.33
N LYS A 101 -1.49 -26.42 -8.00
CA LYS A 101 -1.69 -27.70 -7.29
C LYS A 101 -3.13 -28.25 -7.33
N ARG A 102 -4.11 -27.54 -7.93
CA ARG A 102 -5.53 -27.95 -7.88
C ARG A 102 -6.10 -28.49 -9.20
N GLY A 103 -5.31 -28.56 -10.27
CA GLY A 103 -5.81 -28.96 -11.58
C GLY A 103 -4.88 -29.93 -12.29
N ARG A 104 -5.30 -31.21 -12.33
CA ARG A 104 -5.04 -32.13 -13.45
C ARG A 104 -3.63 -32.69 -13.57
N ILE A 105 -3.34 -33.70 -12.75
CA ILE A 105 -2.59 -34.85 -13.21
C ILE A 105 -3.57 -36.04 -13.26
N ARG A 106 -4.30 -36.15 -14.36
CA ARG A 106 -4.96 -37.40 -14.75
C ARG A 106 -4.07 -38.01 -15.83
N TRP A 107 -3.07 -38.79 -15.43
CA TRP A 107 -2.41 -39.70 -16.35
C TRP A 107 -3.45 -40.76 -16.71
N SER A 108 -3.98 -40.68 -17.91
CA SER A 108 -4.68 -41.82 -18.51
C SER A 108 -3.60 -42.80 -18.99
N VAL A 109 -3.82 -44.06 -18.61
CA VAL A 109 -2.99 -45.26 -18.81
C VAL A 109 -2.55 -45.44 -20.25
#